data_AF-A0A2H3B5K7-F1
#
_entry.id   AF-A0A2H3B5K7-F1
#
_cell.length_a   1.000
_cell.length_b   1.000
_cell.length_c   1.000
_cell.angle_alpha   90.00
_cell.angle_beta   90.00
_cell.angle_gamma   90.00
#
_symmetry.space_group_name_H-M   'P 1'
#
loop_
_entity.id
_entity.type
_entity.pdbx_description
1 polymer ?
#
loop_
_entity_poly.entity_id
_entity_poly.type
_entity_poly.pdbx_seq_one_letter_code
_entity_poly.pdbx_strand_id
1 'polypeptide(L)'
;MHATDGLIKPCPKGYRVVPAPPMRYWAGLSPNLCVYFLRDPSANTQYHCSVDRCTDTFTEKEIGNHLRAKHYGIEVYDDVTCKECGRTVHAKSYQDHFLQLHSERSIHCAYCNSRQVRVQNLPRHFNACPGLDKYWKDRKTV
;
A
#
# COMPACT_ATOMS: atom_id res chain seq x y z
N MET A 1 32.24 6.48 8.26
CA MET A 1 31.33 6.72 7.12
C MET A 1 30.24 5.67 7.21
N HIS A 2 29.04 6.03 7.66
CA HIS A 2 28.01 5.04 7.99
C HIS A 2 27.49 4.39 6.70
N ALA A 3 27.42 3.05 6.67
CA ALA A 3 27.01 2.21 5.53
C ALA A 3 25.55 2.40 5.04
N THR A 4 24.92 3.52 5.40
CA THR A 4 23.53 3.86 5.09
C THR A 4 23.39 5.07 4.18
N ASP A 5 24.48 5.81 3.92
CA ASP A 5 24.48 6.92 2.97
C ASP A 5 24.15 6.43 1.56
N GLY A 6 23.05 6.93 0.99
CA GLY A 6 22.65 6.66 -0.40
C GLY A 6 21.71 5.47 -0.64
N LEU A 7 21.24 4.76 0.39
CA LEU A 7 20.25 3.67 0.20
C LEU A 7 18.84 4.20 -0.07
N ILE A 8 18.42 5.23 0.66
CA ILE A 8 17.09 5.82 0.53
C ILE A 8 17.11 6.79 -0.67
N LYS A 9 16.20 6.56 -1.63
CA LYS A 9 16.02 7.45 -2.79
C LYS A 9 15.50 8.82 -2.35
N PRO A 10 15.62 9.85 -3.20
CA PRO A 10 14.96 11.13 -2.97
C PRO A 10 13.44 10.96 -2.84
N CYS A 11 12.85 11.57 -1.81
CA CYS A 11 11.40 11.54 -1.61
C CYS A 11 10.70 12.24 -2.78
N PRO A 12 9.78 11.58 -3.51
CA PRO A 12 9.07 12.20 -4.61
C PRO A 12 8.17 13.36 -4.15
N LYS A 13 7.90 14.32 -5.04
CA LYS A 13 7.06 15.49 -4.73
C LYS A 13 5.63 15.06 -4.34
N GLY A 14 5.15 15.60 -3.23
CA GLY A 14 3.83 15.27 -2.69
C GLY A 14 3.77 13.93 -1.95
N TYR A 15 4.92 13.37 -1.58
CA TYR A 15 5.04 12.27 -0.64
C TYR A 15 5.75 12.76 0.63
N ARG A 16 5.51 12.07 1.73
CA ARG A 16 6.29 12.19 2.97
C ARG A 16 6.98 10.87 3.29
N VAL A 17 8.13 10.96 3.95
CA VAL A 17 8.82 9.80 4.50
C VAL A 17 8.11 9.38 5.78
N VAL A 18 7.69 8.13 5.86
CA VAL A 18 7.00 7.58 7.03
C VAL A 18 7.82 6.42 7.59
N PRO A 19 8.17 6.45 8.89
CA PRO A 19 8.73 5.29 9.56
C PRO A 19 7.63 4.23 9.66
N ALA A 20 7.96 3.00 9.28
CA ALA A 20 7.03 1.91 9.39
C ALA A 20 6.82 1.53 10.86
N PRO A 21 5.56 1.38 11.33
CA PRO A 21 5.30 1.05 12.72
C PRO A 21 5.92 -0.32 13.09
N PRO A 22 6.32 -0.50 14.35
CA PRO A 22 7.01 -1.70 14.78
C PRO A 22 6.01 -2.85 14.92
N MET A 23 5.90 -3.72 13.91
CA MET A 23 5.26 -5.04 14.08
C MET A 23 6.25 -6.17 14.38
N ARG A 24 7.51 -5.82 14.66
CA ARG A 24 8.62 -6.64 15.20
C ARG A 24 9.43 -7.40 14.13
N TYR A 25 10.57 -6.79 13.77
CA TYR A 25 11.67 -7.31 12.93
C TYR A 25 11.37 -7.48 11.43
N TRP A 26 11.38 -6.34 10.75
CA TRP A 26 11.44 -6.27 9.30
C TRP A 26 12.78 -6.78 8.80
N ALA A 27 12.80 -7.82 7.95
CA ALA A 27 13.88 -8.26 7.05
C ALA A 27 15.33 -8.29 7.60
N GLY A 28 15.57 -8.10 8.90
CA GLY A 28 16.88 -7.73 9.44
C GLY A 28 17.31 -6.27 9.21
N LEU A 29 16.48 -5.37 8.67
CA LEU A 29 16.84 -3.95 8.51
C LEU A 29 16.95 -3.26 9.87
N SER A 30 17.90 -2.32 9.98
CA SER A 30 17.97 -1.42 11.14
C SER A 30 16.68 -0.59 11.24
N PRO A 31 16.17 -0.29 12.46
CA PRO A 31 14.91 0.44 12.63
C PRO A 31 14.85 1.78 11.87
N ASN A 32 15.97 2.50 11.79
CA ASN A 32 16.07 3.77 11.08
C ASN A 32 15.98 3.65 9.55
N LEU A 33 16.12 2.43 9.01
CA LEU A 33 15.94 2.09 7.59
C LEU A 33 14.55 1.49 7.32
N CYS A 34 13.67 1.35 8.31
CA CYS A 34 12.33 0.87 8.07
C CYS A 34 11.41 2.03 7.63
N VAL A 35 11.65 2.59 6.44
CA VAL A 35 10.92 3.75 5.92
C VAL A 35 10.27 3.49 4.56
N TYR A 36 9.18 4.19 4.28
CA TYR A 36 8.51 4.20 2.99
C TYR A 36 7.99 5.61 2.68
N PHE A 37 7.66 5.87 1.42
CA PHE A 37 7.05 7.12 0.99
C PHE A 37 5.54 6.96 0.95
N LEU A 38 4.83 7.90 1.58
CA LEU A 38 3.38 7.95 1.60
C LEU A 38 2.89 9.25 0.98
N ARG A 39 2.00 9.14 0.00
CA ARG A 39 1.10 10.22 -0.38
C ARG A 39 -0.22 9.97 0.30
N ASP A 40 -0.64 10.93 1.11
CA ASP A 40 -1.97 10.91 1.71
C ASP A 40 -3.01 11.38 0.67
N PRO A 41 -4.21 10.79 0.67
CA PRO A 41 -5.32 11.28 -0.14
C PRO A 41 -5.75 12.67 0.35
N SER A 42 -6.40 13.43 -0.53
CA SER A 42 -6.94 14.74 -0.13
C SER A 42 -8.02 14.54 0.95
N ALA A 43 -8.08 15.43 1.95
CA ALA A 43 -8.90 15.24 3.16
C ALA A 43 -10.40 15.03 2.88
N ASN A 44 -10.87 15.44 1.70
CA ASN A 44 -12.28 15.40 1.30
C ASN A 44 -12.55 14.48 0.09
N THR A 45 -11.58 13.66 -0.34
CA THR A 45 -11.80 12.76 -1.48
C THR A 45 -12.76 11.64 -1.09
N GLN A 46 -13.93 11.64 -1.71
CA GLN A 46 -14.98 10.65 -1.55
C GLN A 46 -15.04 9.73 -2.78
N TYR A 47 -15.32 8.45 -2.55
CA TYR A 47 -15.42 7.43 -3.59
C TYR A 47 -16.76 6.72 -3.52
N HIS A 48 -17.30 6.35 -4.68
CA HIS A 48 -18.58 5.67 -4.77
C HIS A 48 -18.42 4.16 -4.66
N CYS A 49 -19.29 3.51 -3.89
CA CYS A 49 -19.32 2.06 -3.86
C CYS A 49 -19.74 1.48 -5.22
N SER A 50 -18.94 0.54 -5.74
CA SER A 50 -19.23 -0.14 -7.00
C SER A 50 -20.17 -1.34 -6.87
N VAL A 51 -20.51 -1.74 -5.64
CA VAL A 51 -21.47 -2.84 -5.41
C VAL A 51 -22.86 -2.44 -5.92
N ASP A 52 -23.56 -3.41 -6.52
CA ASP A 52 -24.87 -3.18 -7.11
C ASP A 52 -25.84 -2.57 -6.08
N ARG A 53 -26.63 -1.59 -6.54
CA ARG A 53 -27.62 -0.83 -5.74
C ARG A 53 -27.08 -0.11 -4.50
N CYS A 54 -25.76 -0.03 -4.32
CA CYS A 54 -25.16 0.83 -3.30
C CYS A 54 -24.97 2.26 -3.82
N THR A 55 -25.43 3.24 -3.05
CA THR A 55 -25.25 4.68 -3.32
C THR A 55 -24.37 5.37 -2.30
N ASP A 56 -23.87 4.65 -1.29
CA ASP A 56 -23.00 5.20 -0.26
C ASP A 56 -21.66 5.64 -0.85
N THR A 57 -21.12 6.72 -0.29
CA THR A 57 -19.75 7.16 -0.51
C THR A 57 -18.89 6.86 0.71
N PHE A 58 -17.61 6.63 0.50
CA PHE A 58 -16.64 6.41 1.55
C PHE A 58 -15.29 7.07 1.22
N THR A 59 -14.49 7.33 2.24
CA THR A 59 -13.08 7.67 2.06
C THR A 59 -12.22 6.41 1.91
N GLU A 60 -10.98 6.57 1.43
CA GLU A 60 -10.02 5.47 1.30
C GLU A 60 -9.86 4.65 2.59
N LYS A 61 -9.88 5.29 3.75
CA LYS A 61 -9.71 4.62 5.05
C LYS A 61 -10.94 3.82 5.46
N GLU A 62 -12.09 4.13 4.87
CA GLU A 62 -13.39 3.58 5.27
C GLU A 62 -13.83 2.41 4.42
N ILE A 63 -13.27 2.20 3.22
CA ILE A 63 -13.72 1.13 2.31
C ILE A 63 -13.86 -0.23 2.99
N GLY A 64 -12.87 -0.66 3.79
CA GLY A 64 -12.92 -1.95 4.48
C GLY A 64 -14.01 -2.03 5.55
N ASN A 65 -14.29 -0.92 6.23
CA ASN A 65 -15.38 -0.84 7.21
C ASN A 65 -16.74 -0.78 6.50
N HIS A 66 -16.85 0.02 5.43
CA HIS A 66 -18.04 0.14 4.60
C HIS A 66 -18.45 -1.22 4.03
N LEU A 67 -17.52 -1.94 3.39
CA LEU A 67 -17.80 -3.28 2.85
C LEU A 67 -18.29 -4.24 3.93
N ARG A 68 -17.62 -4.29 5.08
CA ARG A 68 -18.02 -5.19 6.18
C ARG A 68 -19.37 -4.82 6.82
N ALA A 69 -19.69 -3.52 6.91
CA ALA A 69 -20.91 -3.05 7.56
C ALA A 69 -22.15 -3.07 6.64
N LYS A 70 -21.97 -2.80 5.35
CA LYS A 70 -23.07 -2.65 4.37
C LYS A 70 -23.17 -3.81 3.38
N HIS A 71 -22.06 -4.51 3.16
CA HIS A 71 -21.96 -5.63 2.23
C HIS A 71 -21.37 -6.85 2.95
N TYR A 72 -22.01 -7.22 4.06
CA TYR A 72 -21.59 -8.36 4.86
C TYR A 72 -21.51 -9.63 3.99
N GLY A 73 -20.38 -10.34 4.07
CA GLY A 73 -20.14 -11.52 3.25
C GLY A 73 -19.91 -11.23 1.76
N ILE A 74 -19.57 -9.99 1.38
CA ILE A 74 -19.27 -9.63 -0.02
C ILE A 74 -18.25 -10.57 -0.68
N GLU A 75 -17.31 -11.10 0.09
CA GLU A 75 -16.30 -12.04 -0.37
C GLU A 75 -16.84 -13.40 -0.86
N VAL A 76 -18.10 -13.72 -0.53
CA VAL A 76 -18.81 -14.93 -0.97
C VAL A 76 -19.47 -14.74 -2.33
N TYR A 77 -19.71 -13.50 -2.76
CA TYR A 77 -20.21 -13.21 -4.10
C TYR A 77 -19.12 -13.48 -5.15
N ASP A 78 -19.54 -13.81 -6.36
CA ASP A 78 -18.61 -14.06 -7.46
C ASP A 78 -17.82 -12.79 -7.81
N ASP A 79 -18.52 -11.74 -8.28
CA ASP A 79 -17.86 -10.57 -8.86
C ASP A 79 -18.58 -9.23 -8.59
N VAL A 80 -17.81 -8.15 -8.71
CA VAL A 80 -18.25 -6.75 -8.68
C VAL A 80 -17.70 -6.02 -9.91
N THR A 81 -18.55 -5.30 -10.62
CA THR A 81 -18.13 -4.42 -11.71
C THR A 81 -17.76 -3.04 -11.15
N CYS A 82 -16.50 -2.67 -11.25
CA CYS A 82 -16.01 -1.35 -10.83
C CYS A 82 -16.69 -0.24 -11.65
N LYS A 83 -17.38 0.69 -10.97
CA LYS A 83 -18.04 1.83 -11.63
C LYS A 83 -17.05 2.84 -12.19
N GLU A 84 -15.83 2.90 -11.65
CA GLU A 84 -14.82 3.88 -12.08
C GLU A 84 -14.02 3.43 -13.31
N CYS A 85 -13.73 2.12 -13.46
CA CYS A 85 -12.97 1.62 -14.61
C CYS A 85 -13.69 0.56 -15.48
N GLY A 86 -14.90 0.18 -15.13
CA GLY A 86 -15.71 -0.81 -15.86
C GLY A 86 -15.22 -2.26 -15.76
N ARG A 87 -14.14 -2.54 -15.01
CA ARG A 87 -13.62 -3.90 -14.86
C ARG A 87 -14.45 -4.70 -13.85
N THR A 88 -14.77 -5.93 -14.23
CA THR A 88 -15.30 -6.94 -13.32
C THR A 88 -14.16 -7.60 -12.57
N VAL A 89 -14.25 -7.62 -11.25
CA VAL A 89 -13.28 -8.24 -10.35
C VAL A 89 -13.98 -9.12 -9.33
N HIS A 90 -13.29 -10.16 -8.86
CA HIS A 90 -13.81 -10.96 -7.76
C HIS A 90 -14.16 -10.09 -6.56
N ALA A 91 -15.33 -10.32 -5.97
CA ALA A 91 -15.87 -9.48 -4.93
C ALA A 91 -14.92 -9.40 -3.70
N LYS A 92 -14.28 -10.53 -3.35
CA LYS A 92 -13.22 -10.61 -2.31
C LYS A 92 -11.98 -9.73 -2.60
N SER A 93 -11.73 -9.40 -3.86
CA SER A 93 -10.58 -8.60 -4.30
C SER A 93 -10.96 -7.15 -4.60
N TYR A 94 -12.23 -6.77 -4.47
CA TYR A 94 -12.71 -5.42 -4.78
C TYR A 94 -11.99 -4.34 -3.95
N GLN A 95 -11.78 -4.57 -2.65
CA GLN A 95 -11.05 -3.63 -1.80
C GLN A 95 -9.63 -3.38 -2.32
N ASP A 96 -8.91 -4.45 -2.69
CA ASP A 96 -7.55 -4.36 -3.23
C ASP A 96 -7.52 -3.65 -4.58
N HIS A 97 -8.46 -4.00 -5.47
CA HIS A 97 -8.63 -3.34 -6.76
C HIS A 97 -8.83 -1.82 -6.61
N PHE A 98 -9.71 -1.42 -5.70
CA PHE A 98 -9.95 -0.01 -5.39
C PHE A 98 -8.69 0.68 -4.85
N LEU A 99 -8.03 0.13 -3.81
CA LEU A 99 -6.83 0.71 -3.22
C LEU A 99 -5.67 0.80 -4.23
N GLN A 100 -5.61 -0.11 -5.19
CA GLN A 100 -4.58 -0.16 -6.20
C GLN A 100 -4.81 0.81 -7.36
N LEU A 101 -6.05 0.99 -7.83
CA LEU A 101 -6.30 1.72 -9.08
C LEU A 101 -6.98 3.06 -8.88
N HIS A 102 -7.78 3.19 -7.83
CA HIS A 102 -8.73 4.28 -7.64
C HIS A 102 -8.38 5.17 -6.46
N SER A 103 -7.73 4.61 -5.44
CA SER A 103 -7.25 5.40 -4.32
C SER A 103 -6.11 6.36 -4.71
N GLU A 104 -6.27 7.62 -4.33
CA GLU A 104 -5.21 8.64 -4.33
C GLU A 104 -4.07 8.32 -3.36
N ARG A 105 -4.33 7.48 -2.34
CA ARG A 105 -3.31 7.03 -1.42
C ARG A 105 -2.33 6.14 -2.16
N SER A 106 -1.05 6.48 -2.07
CA SER A 106 0.01 5.65 -2.64
C SER A 106 1.16 5.48 -1.69
N ILE A 107 1.61 4.23 -1.59
CA ILE A 107 2.75 3.80 -0.78
C ILE A 107 3.85 3.43 -1.75
N HIS A 108 5.02 4.04 -1.64
CA HIS A 108 6.18 3.70 -2.45
C HIS A 108 7.32 3.22 -1.57
N CYS A 109 8.02 2.19 -2.04
CA CYS A 109 9.25 1.75 -1.40
C CYS A 109 10.31 2.85 -1.49
N ALA A 110 10.92 3.20 -0.35
CA ALA A 110 11.96 4.24 -0.31
C ALA A 110 13.26 3.84 -1.04
N TYR A 111 13.45 2.55 -1.34
CA TYR A 111 14.68 1.99 -1.91
C TYR A 111 14.61 1.80 -3.42
N CYS A 112 13.45 1.42 -3.95
CA CYS A 112 13.28 1.16 -5.38
C CYS A 112 12.21 2.03 -6.05
N ASN A 113 11.43 2.81 -5.29
CA ASN A 113 10.26 3.59 -5.75
C ASN A 113 9.09 2.75 -6.29
N SER A 114 9.09 1.43 -6.13
CA SER A 114 7.94 0.60 -6.55
C SER A 114 6.72 0.86 -5.66
N ARG A 115 5.54 1.00 -6.27
CA ARG A 115 4.26 1.16 -5.57
C ARG A 115 3.88 -0.12 -4.82
N GLN A 116 3.36 0.03 -3.62
CA GLN A 116 2.76 -1.02 -2.80
C GLN A 116 1.28 -0.69 -2.56
N VAL A 117 0.42 -1.70 -2.55
CA VAL A 117 -1.02 -1.53 -2.29
C VAL A 117 -1.29 -1.29 -0.80
N ARG A 118 -0.52 -1.95 0.08
CA ARG A 118 -0.73 -1.94 1.53
C ARG A 118 0.60 -1.83 2.28
N VAL A 119 0.58 -1.20 3.45
CA VAL A 119 1.77 -1.09 4.34
C VAL A 119 2.25 -2.47 4.78
N GLN A 120 1.31 -3.41 4.99
CA GLN A 120 1.59 -4.79 5.40
C GLN A 120 2.36 -5.60 4.35
N ASN A 121 2.41 -5.14 3.09
CA ASN A 121 3.17 -5.82 2.04
C ASN A 121 4.67 -5.44 2.04
N LEU A 122 5.01 -4.30 2.65
CA LEU A 122 6.38 -3.76 2.64
C LEU A 122 7.42 -4.69 3.30
N PRO A 123 7.16 -5.42 4.41
CA PRO A 123 8.14 -6.33 5.00
C PRO A 123 8.58 -7.42 4.02
N ARG A 124 7.62 -8.06 3.35
CA ARG A 124 7.90 -9.07 2.32
C ARG A 124 8.63 -8.44 1.13
N HIS A 125 8.22 -7.22 0.73
CA HIS A 125 8.85 -6.51 -0.36
C HIS A 125 10.33 -6.21 -0.07
N PHE A 126 10.70 -5.79 1.14
CA PHE A 126 12.08 -5.45 1.49
C PHE A 126 13.07 -6.61 1.40
N ASN A 127 12.62 -7.85 1.69
CA ASN A 127 13.44 -9.06 1.52
C ASN A 127 13.88 -9.28 0.07
N ALA A 128 13.05 -8.90 -0.89
CA ALA A 128 13.31 -9.08 -2.32
C ALA A 128 13.43 -7.73 -3.06
N CYS A 129 13.68 -6.64 -2.31
CA CYS A 129 13.70 -5.32 -2.89
C CYS A 129 15.00 -5.13 -3.69
N PRO A 130 14.93 -4.82 -4.99
CA PRO A 130 16.15 -4.63 -5.79
C PRO A 130 16.97 -3.42 -5.30
N GLY A 131 16.34 -2.44 -4.65
CA GLY A 131 17.03 -1.31 -4.03
C GLY A 131 17.77 -1.66 -2.74
N LEU A 132 17.52 -2.84 -2.15
CA LEU A 132 18.19 -3.35 -0.95
C LEU A 132 19.08 -4.57 -1.25
N ASP A 133 19.09 -5.08 -2.49
CA ASP A 133 19.85 -6.29 -2.86
C ASP A 133 21.34 -6.16 -2.52
N LYS A 134 21.96 -5.02 -2.83
CA LYS A 134 23.36 -4.73 -2.48
C LYS A 134 23.58 -4.74 -0.96
N TYR A 135 22.70 -4.07 -0.22
CA TYR A 135 22.75 -4.03 1.24
C TYR A 135 22.70 -5.43 1.87
N TRP A 136 21.89 -6.33 1.32
CA TRP A 136 21.81 -7.72 1.81
C TRP A 136 23.04 -8.55 1.44
N LYS A 137 23.66 -8.31 0.28
CA LYS A 137 24.90 -8.97 -0.13
C LYS A 137 26.06 -8.56 0.78
N ASP A 138 26.21 -7.27 1.03
CA ASP A 138 27.30 -6.72 1.84
C ASP A 138 27.23 -7.18 3.31
N ARG A 139 26.02 -7.45 3.84
CA ARG A 139 25.84 -8.01 5.19
C ARG A 139 26.09 -9.50 5.32
N LYS A 140 26.07 -10.26 4.22
CA LYS A 140 26.39 -11.70 4.23
C LYS A 140 27.89 -11.96 4.17
N THR A 141 28.68 -10.95 3.81
CA THR A 141 30.15 -11.01 3.69
C THR A 141 30.89 -10.55 4.95
N VAL A 142 30.18 -10.24 6.03
CA VAL A 142 30.73 -9.86 7.35
C VAL A 142 30.47 -10.98 8.35
#